data_AF-U5CSZ1-F1
#
_entry.id   AF-U5CSZ1-F1
#
_cell.length_a   1.000
_cell.length_b   1.000
_cell.length_c   1.000
_cell.angle_alpha   90.00
_cell.angle_beta   90.00
_cell.angle_gamma   90.00
#
_symmetry.space_group_name_H-M   'P 1'
#
loop_
_entity.id
_entity.type
_entity.pdbx_description
1 polymer ?
#
loop_
_entity_poly.entity_id
_entity_poly.type
_entity_poly.pdbx_seq_one_letter_code
_entity_poly.pdbx_strand_id
1 'polypeptide(L)'
;MIDLFIKDLRFKKENTKPFNSIQNIRLILDYFPNSDKNIVLNKSNKELLKVNFKKYFNQIYKKGNRELLRIYFKKAVEIEKEIEENLHLKYISINRQTVQIAQEYMIKNMVGVNDAYHFAIAVQNNLDYLLTLDGDFEQITHVKNTPSVLKV
;
A
#
# COMPACT_ATOMS: atom_id res chain seq x y z
N MET A 1 -2.62 0.27 4.81
CA MET A 1 -2.70 0.25 6.31
C MET A 1 -2.38 1.61 6.92
N ILE A 2 -1.21 2.21 6.63
CA ILE A 2 -0.86 3.56 7.10
C ILE A 2 -1.88 4.61 6.63
N ASP A 3 -2.44 4.46 5.43
CA ASP A 3 -3.47 5.39 4.94
C ASP A 3 -4.78 5.32 5.72
N LEU A 4 -5.19 4.12 6.16
CA LEU A 4 -6.34 3.94 7.05
C LEU A 4 -6.08 4.64 8.38
N PHE A 5 -4.88 4.47 8.94
CA PHE A 5 -4.45 5.15 10.16
C PHE A 5 -4.49 6.68 10.01
N ILE A 6 -3.97 7.24 8.91
CA ILE A 6 -3.98 8.68 8.65
C ILE A 6 -5.40 9.22 8.48
N LYS A 7 -6.24 8.54 7.68
CA LYS A 7 -7.65 8.92 7.47
C LYS A 7 -8.40 8.95 8.80
N ASP A 8 -8.20 7.93 9.62
CA ASP A 8 -8.86 7.81 10.91
C ASP A 8 -8.46 8.93 11.88
N LEU A 9 -7.19 9.32 11.91
CA LEU A 9 -6.73 10.46 12.71
C LEU A 9 -7.29 11.81 12.24
N ARG A 10 -7.75 11.88 11.00
CA ARG A 10 -8.27 13.10 10.36
C ARG A 10 -9.78 13.13 10.26
N PHE A 11 -10.48 12.17 10.86
CA PHE A 11 -11.93 12.01 10.76
C PHE A 11 -12.71 13.32 11.02
N LYS A 12 -12.27 14.14 11.99
CA LYS A 12 -12.89 15.44 12.29
C LYS A 12 -12.75 16.45 11.15
N LYS A 13 -11.54 16.55 10.58
CA LYS A 13 -11.24 17.50 9.52
C LYS A 13 -11.91 17.07 8.20
N GLU A 14 -11.98 15.77 7.97
CA GLU A 14 -12.58 15.20 6.76
C GLU A 14 -14.11 15.02 6.88
N ASN A 15 -14.69 15.33 8.04
CA ASN A 15 -16.10 15.11 8.36
C ASN A 15 -16.56 13.66 8.06
N THR A 16 -15.68 12.70 8.35
CA THR A 16 -15.91 11.28 8.12
C THR A 16 -16.07 10.55 9.45
N LYS A 17 -16.80 9.43 9.41
CA LYS A 17 -16.87 8.52 10.56
C LYS A 17 -15.54 7.78 10.68
N PRO A 18 -14.90 7.78 11.87
CA PRO A 18 -13.67 7.03 12.06
C PRO A 18 -13.93 5.51 12.00
N PHE A 19 -12.92 4.77 11.57
CA PHE A 19 -12.84 3.32 11.67
C PHE A 19 -12.66 2.89 13.13
N ASN A 20 -11.84 3.63 13.90
CA ASN A 20 -11.60 3.34 15.31
C ASN A 20 -12.53 4.15 16.22
N SER A 21 -12.59 3.79 17.50
CA SER A 21 -13.35 4.59 18.47
C SER A 21 -12.67 5.96 18.66
N ILE A 22 -13.48 6.99 18.93
CA ILE A 22 -12.96 8.34 19.21
C ILE A 22 -11.98 8.33 20.39
N GLN A 23 -12.23 7.48 21.38
CA GLN A 23 -11.35 7.30 22.53
C GLN A 23 -10.00 6.70 22.12
N ASN A 24 -9.99 5.65 21.30
CA ASN A 24 -8.76 5.05 20.80
C ASN A 24 -7.96 6.03 19.93
N ILE A 25 -8.64 6.84 19.12
CA ILE A 25 -7.97 7.89 18.33
C ILE A 25 -7.30 8.91 19.23
N ARG A 26 -7.92 9.33 20.33
CA ARG A 26 -7.29 10.22 21.31
C ARG A 26 -6.04 9.57 21.91
N LEU A 27 -6.15 8.31 22.34
CA LEU A 27 -5.01 7.55 22.89
C LEU A 27 -3.87 7.40 21.88
N ILE A 28 -4.18 7.18 20.60
CA ILE A 28 -3.19 7.13 19.52
C ILE A 28 -2.50 8.49 19.36
N LEU A 29 -3.25 9.60 19.37
CA LEU A 29 -2.70 10.95 19.24
C LEU A 29 -1.81 11.36 20.41
N ASP A 30 -1.94 10.72 21.57
CA ASP A 30 -1.08 10.98 22.74
C ASP A 30 0.35 10.43 22.56
N TYR A 31 0.58 9.61 21.52
CA TYR A 31 1.93 9.21 21.09
C TYR A 31 2.62 10.28 20.23
N PHE A 32 1.87 11.28 19.78
CA PHE A 32 2.38 12.34 18.92
C PHE A 32 2.84 13.52 19.78
N PRO A 33 3.96 14.18 19.45
CA PRO A 33 4.28 15.46 20.03
C PRO A 33 3.18 16.48 19.66
N ASN A 34 2.99 17.50 20.52
CA ASN A 34 1.97 18.53 20.33
C ASN A 34 2.07 19.23 18.96
N SER A 35 3.28 19.38 18.41
CA SER A 35 3.52 19.91 17.07
C SER A 35 2.79 19.09 16.01
N ASP A 36 2.98 17.78 16.02
CA ASP A 36 2.47 16.87 15.00
C ASP A 36 0.98 16.62 15.22
N LYS A 37 0.53 16.54 16.48
CA LYS A 37 -0.90 16.50 16.83
C LYS A 37 -1.65 17.71 16.25
N ASN A 38 -1.08 18.91 16.35
CA ASN A 38 -1.65 20.11 15.75
C ASN A 38 -1.68 20.03 14.22
N ILE A 39 -0.62 19.52 13.59
CA ILE A 39 -0.59 19.31 12.13
C ILE A 39 -1.71 18.37 11.68
N VAL A 40 -1.83 17.22 12.34
CA VAL A 40 -2.83 16.19 12.02
C VAL A 40 -4.25 16.72 12.15
N LEU A 41 -4.54 17.45 13.22
CA LEU A 41 -5.90 17.91 13.52
C LEU A 41 -6.31 19.15 12.73
N ASN A 42 -5.38 20.09 12.51
CA ASN A 42 -5.75 21.46 12.13
C ASN A 42 -5.10 21.95 10.82
N LYS A 43 -4.07 21.28 10.29
CA LYS A 43 -3.27 21.82 9.16
C LYS A 43 -3.62 21.18 7.81
N SER A 44 -3.15 21.78 6.72
CA SER A 44 -3.42 21.37 5.33
C SER A 44 -2.77 20.02 4.97
N ASN A 45 -3.21 19.40 3.86
CA ASN A 45 -2.65 18.12 3.41
C ASN A 45 -1.16 18.19 3.08
N LYS A 46 -0.69 19.35 2.60
CA LYS A 46 0.73 19.57 2.30
C LYS A 46 1.60 19.51 3.57
N GLU A 47 1.08 19.95 4.71
CA GLU A 47 1.81 19.89 5.97
C GLU A 47 1.82 18.49 6.58
N LEU A 48 0.83 17.65 6.28
CA LEU A 48 0.82 16.25 6.73
C LEU A 48 2.00 15.45 6.20
N LEU A 49 2.53 15.82 5.03
CA LEU A 49 3.73 15.18 4.46
C LEU A 49 4.96 15.31 5.37
N LYS A 50 4.95 16.29 6.30
CA LYS A 50 6.02 16.49 7.29
C LYS A 50 5.90 15.53 8.49
N VAL A 51 4.74 14.91 8.70
CA VAL A 51 4.48 14.04 9.85
C VAL A 51 4.90 12.62 9.52
N ASN A 52 5.81 12.05 10.32
CA ASN A 52 6.27 10.69 10.12
C ASN A 52 5.30 9.67 10.75
N PHE A 53 4.16 9.44 10.10
CA PHE A 53 3.12 8.52 10.60
C PHE A 53 3.63 7.09 10.82
N LYS A 54 4.54 6.61 9.96
CA LYS A 54 5.14 5.27 10.09
C LYS A 54 5.92 5.13 11.40
N LYS A 55 6.64 6.18 11.84
CA LYS A 55 7.31 6.21 13.14
C LYS A 55 6.31 6.03 14.28
N TYR A 56 5.21 6.78 14.30
CA TYR A 56 4.21 6.70 15.36
C TYR A 56 3.49 5.34 15.37
N PHE A 57 3.10 4.85 14.20
CA PHE A 57 2.50 3.52 14.06
C PHE A 57 3.41 2.43 14.65
N ASN A 58 4.69 2.45 14.29
CA ASN A 58 5.67 1.49 14.79
C ASN A 58 5.93 1.64 16.30
N GLN A 59 5.91 2.86 16.84
CA GLN A 59 6.06 3.10 18.27
C GLN A 59 4.90 2.51 19.07
N ILE A 60 3.66 2.72 18.62
CA ILE A 60 2.47 2.15 19.25
C ILE A 60 2.54 0.63 19.23
N TYR A 61 2.93 0.05 18.08
CA TYR A 61 3.09 -1.39 17.92
C TYR A 61 4.16 -1.98 18.87
N LYS A 62 5.32 -1.32 18.96
CA LYS A 62 6.45 -1.75 19.82
C LYS A 62 6.16 -1.61 21.30
N LYS A 63 5.39 -0.60 21.71
CA LYS A 63 4.98 -0.40 23.12
C LYS A 63 3.87 -1.35 23.58
N GLY A 64 3.48 -2.33 22.78
CA GLY A 64 2.52 -3.36 23.17
C GLY A 64 1.04 -2.95 23.04
N ASN A 65 0.74 -1.73 22.60
CA ASN A 65 -0.63 -1.24 22.41
C ASN A 65 -1.20 -1.65 21.05
N ARG A 66 -0.99 -2.93 20.68
CA ARG A 66 -1.35 -3.49 19.37
C ARG A 66 -2.86 -3.47 19.14
N GLU A 67 -3.67 -3.57 20.20
CA GLU A 67 -5.12 -3.50 20.10
C GLU A 67 -5.61 -2.16 19.53
N LEU A 68 -4.89 -1.05 19.78
CA LEU A 68 -5.22 0.25 19.16
C LEU A 68 -5.06 0.22 17.64
N LEU A 69 -4.14 -0.62 17.13
CA LEU A 69 -3.84 -0.72 15.70
C LEU A 69 -4.61 -1.85 15.01
N ARG A 70 -5.06 -2.86 15.77
CA ARG A 70 -5.73 -4.07 15.28
C ARG A 70 -6.90 -3.76 14.34
N ILE A 71 -7.64 -2.68 14.60
CA ILE A 71 -8.75 -2.27 13.75
C ILE A 71 -8.32 -1.94 12.32
N TYR A 72 -7.13 -1.37 12.13
CA TYR A 72 -6.60 -1.05 10.80
C TYR A 72 -6.16 -2.29 10.04
N PHE A 73 -5.67 -3.32 10.74
CA PHE A 73 -5.40 -4.63 10.13
C PHE A 73 -6.70 -5.30 9.70
N LYS A 74 -7.68 -5.37 10.61
CA LYS A 74 -8.99 -5.95 10.31
C LYS A 74 -9.65 -5.25 9.12
N LYS A 75 -9.62 -3.91 9.11
CA LYS A 75 -10.23 -3.12 8.06
C LYS A 75 -9.52 -3.26 6.71
N ALA A 76 -8.19 -3.43 6.71
CA ALA A 76 -7.45 -3.72 5.49
C ALA A 76 -7.90 -5.06 4.87
N VAL A 77 -8.06 -6.10 5.69
CA VAL A 77 -8.54 -7.42 5.23
C VAL A 77 -10.00 -7.33 4.74
N GLU A 78 -10.86 -6.56 5.45
CA GLU A 78 -12.24 -6.33 4.99
C GLU A 78 -12.27 -5.67 3.60
N ILE A 79 -11.45 -4.63 3.38
CA ILE A 79 -11.36 -3.94 2.09
C ILE A 79 -10.81 -4.87 1.01
N GLU A 80 -9.77 -5.64 1.32
CA GLU A 80 -9.20 -6.62 0.38
C GLU A 80 -10.26 -7.63 -0.07
N LYS A 81 -11.02 -8.17 0.88
CA LYS A 81 -12.13 -9.10 0.59
C LYS A 81 -13.25 -8.44 -0.22
N GLU A 82 -13.63 -7.20 0.10
CA GLU A 82 -14.61 -6.46 -0.71
C GLU A 82 -14.12 -6.24 -2.14
N ILE A 83 -12.83 -5.97 -2.34
CA ILE A 83 -12.22 -5.83 -3.67
C ILE A 83 -12.26 -7.18 -4.40
N GLU A 84 -11.89 -8.28 -3.74
CA GLU A 84 -11.96 -9.62 -4.31
C GLU A 84 -13.38 -9.98 -4.78
N GLU A 85 -14.37 -9.75 -3.92
CA GLU A 85 -15.78 -10.08 -4.19
C GLU A 85 -16.35 -9.24 -5.35
N ASN A 86 -16.01 -7.96 -5.44
CA ASN A 86 -16.55 -7.05 -6.44
C ASN A 86 -15.79 -7.07 -7.78
N LEU A 87 -14.48 -7.31 -7.76
CA LEU A 87 -13.65 -7.28 -8.98
C LEU A 87 -13.42 -8.66 -9.60
N HIS A 88 -13.95 -9.73 -9.00
CA HIS A 88 -13.79 -11.11 -9.49
C HIS A 88 -12.33 -11.44 -9.85
N LEU A 89 -11.42 -11.11 -8.94
CA LEU A 89 -9.98 -11.23 -9.18
C LEU A 89 -9.60 -12.68 -9.48
N LYS A 90 -8.83 -12.88 -10.56
CA LYS A 90 -8.22 -14.17 -10.88
C LYS A 90 -6.80 -14.21 -10.32
N TYR A 91 -6.60 -15.05 -9.32
CA TYR A 91 -5.26 -15.37 -8.80
C TYR A 91 -4.50 -16.24 -9.80
N ILE A 92 -3.30 -15.80 -10.18
CA ILE A 92 -2.41 -16.52 -11.09
C ILE A 92 -1.29 -17.15 -10.27
N SER A 93 -1.08 -18.45 -10.44
CA SER A 93 0.00 -19.18 -9.77
C SER A 93 1.33 -19.01 -10.50
N ILE A 94 2.41 -18.90 -9.73
CA ILE A 94 3.78 -18.95 -10.24
C ILE A 94 4.13 -20.41 -10.49
N ASN A 95 4.51 -20.74 -11.73
CA ASN A 95 4.97 -22.06 -12.10
C ASN A 95 6.43 -22.02 -12.60
N ARG A 96 6.98 -23.18 -12.95
CA ARG A 96 8.37 -23.30 -13.41
C ARG A 96 8.67 -22.42 -14.63
N GLN A 97 7.73 -22.28 -15.54
CA GLN A 97 7.89 -21.43 -16.73
C GLN A 97 7.91 -19.95 -16.33
N THR A 98 7.05 -19.52 -15.39
CA THR A 98 7.08 -18.16 -14.83
C THR A 98 8.45 -17.85 -14.23
N VAL A 99 9.02 -18.79 -13.46
CA VAL A 99 10.35 -18.64 -12.83
C VAL A 99 11.44 -18.48 -13.89
N GLN A 100 11.42 -19.28 -14.97
CA GLN A 100 12.39 -19.19 -16.05
C GLN A 100 12.34 -17.83 -16.75
N ILE A 101 11.15 -17.37 -17.11
CA ILE A 101 10.96 -16.07 -17.76
C ILE A 101 11.41 -14.93 -16.81
N ALA A 102 11.07 -15.01 -15.52
CA ALA A 102 11.49 -14.02 -14.54
C ALA A 102 13.03 -13.97 -14.40
N GLN A 103 13.70 -15.12 -14.35
CA GLN A 103 15.17 -15.18 -14.32
C GLN A 103 15.79 -14.52 -15.55
N GLU A 104 15.21 -14.70 -16.72
CA GLU A 104 15.68 -14.03 -17.93
C GLU A 104 15.57 -12.51 -17.82
N TYR A 105 14.44 -11.98 -17.33
CA TYR A 105 14.28 -10.54 -17.10
C TYR A 105 15.26 -10.00 -16.06
N MET A 106 15.49 -10.73 -14.97
CA MET A 106 16.47 -10.33 -13.96
C MET A 106 17.88 -10.23 -14.53
N ILE A 107 18.30 -11.21 -15.34
CA ILE A 107 19.67 -11.26 -15.88
C ILE A 107 19.85 -10.28 -17.05
N LYS A 108 18.92 -10.27 -18.00
CA LYS A 108 19.05 -9.52 -19.26
C LYS A 108 18.69 -8.04 -19.08
N ASN A 109 17.74 -7.73 -18.21
CA ASN A 109 17.17 -6.40 -18.06
C ASN A 109 17.47 -5.78 -16.68
N MET A 110 18.22 -6.47 -15.81
CA MET A 110 18.59 -6.00 -14.47
C MET A 110 17.39 -5.60 -13.61
N VAL A 111 16.26 -6.28 -13.84
CA VAL A 111 14.99 -6.02 -13.17
C VAL A 111 14.99 -6.63 -11.78
N GLY A 112 14.41 -5.92 -10.81
CA GLY A 112 14.20 -6.43 -9.45
C GLY A 112 13.40 -7.74 -9.45
N VAL A 113 13.64 -8.61 -8.46
CA VAL A 113 13.01 -9.94 -8.39
C VAL A 113 11.49 -9.86 -8.57
N ASN A 114 10.82 -9.00 -7.79
CA ASN A 114 9.36 -8.91 -7.80
C ASN A 114 8.82 -8.45 -9.15
N ASP A 115 9.42 -7.40 -9.71
CA ASP A 115 9.00 -6.83 -11.00
C ASP A 115 9.18 -7.86 -12.12
N ALA A 116 10.30 -8.59 -12.10
CA ALA A 116 10.56 -9.67 -13.05
C ALA A 116 9.50 -10.76 -13.01
N TYR A 117 9.00 -11.13 -11.81
CA TYR A 117 7.88 -12.07 -11.68
C TYR A 117 6.57 -11.48 -12.20
N HIS A 118 6.27 -10.20 -11.92
CA HIS A 118 5.07 -9.56 -12.46
C HIS A 118 5.09 -9.49 -13.99
N PHE A 119 6.24 -9.18 -14.60
CA PHE A 119 6.42 -9.25 -16.06
C PHE A 119 6.27 -10.67 -16.60
N ALA A 120 6.92 -11.65 -15.98
CA ALA A 120 6.83 -13.04 -16.40
C ALA A 120 5.39 -13.54 -16.41
N ILE A 121 4.62 -13.22 -15.36
CA ILE A 121 3.19 -13.53 -15.28
C ILE A 121 2.42 -12.85 -16.41
N ALA A 122 2.64 -11.54 -16.61
CA ALA A 122 1.92 -10.79 -17.63
C ALA A 122 2.18 -11.35 -19.04
N VAL A 123 3.44 -11.64 -19.38
CA VAL A 123 3.80 -12.20 -20.68
C VAL A 123 3.24 -13.61 -20.85
N GLN A 124 3.38 -14.48 -19.84
CA GLN A 124 2.87 -15.85 -19.91
C GLN A 124 1.34 -15.91 -20.08
N ASN A 125 0.62 -14.89 -19.59
CA ASN A 125 -0.83 -14.82 -19.67
C ASN A 125 -1.34 -13.87 -20.76
N ASN A 126 -0.46 -13.35 -21.62
CA ASN A 126 -0.77 -12.38 -22.66
C ASN A 126 -1.57 -11.17 -22.13
N LEU A 127 -1.15 -10.62 -20.99
CA LEU A 127 -1.75 -9.42 -20.44
C LEU A 127 -1.23 -8.19 -21.20
N ASP A 128 -2.14 -7.37 -21.68
CA ASP A 128 -1.80 -6.15 -22.43
C ASP A 128 -1.32 -5.02 -21.53
N TYR A 129 -1.76 -5.01 -20.27
CA TYR A 129 -1.53 -3.91 -19.34
C TYR A 129 -1.06 -4.40 -17.98
N LEU A 130 -0.10 -3.66 -17.41
CA LEU A 130 0.31 -3.81 -16.02
C LEU A 130 0.03 -2.50 -15.29
N LEU A 131 -0.84 -2.56 -14.30
CA LEU A 131 -1.23 -1.40 -13.50
C LEU A 131 -0.33 -1.32 -12.26
N THR A 132 0.36 -0.20 -12.06
CA THR A 132 1.25 -0.03 -10.91
C THR A 132 1.29 1.42 -10.43
N LEU A 133 1.54 1.60 -9.13
CA LEU A 133 1.89 2.91 -8.55
C LEU A 133 3.41 3.14 -8.54
N ASP A 134 4.18 2.08 -8.82
CA ASP A 134 5.64 2.09 -8.76
C ASP A 134 6.24 2.62 -10.07
N GLY A 135 7.22 3.53 -9.94
CA GLY A 135 7.95 4.09 -11.07
C GLY A 135 9.00 3.13 -11.64
N ASP A 136 9.39 2.09 -10.89
CA ASP A 136 10.48 1.19 -11.28
C ASP A 136 10.17 0.40 -12.57
N PHE A 137 8.89 0.22 -12.90
CA PHE A 137 8.43 -0.42 -14.13
C PHE A 137 8.64 0.43 -15.40
N GLU A 138 8.89 1.74 -15.28
CA GLU A 138 9.09 2.63 -16.43
C GLU A 138 10.34 2.25 -17.25
N GLN A 139 11.37 1.71 -16.59
CA GLN A 139 12.65 1.33 -17.22
C GLN A 139 12.53 0.09 -18.13
N ILE A 140 11.41 -0.64 -18.04
CA ILE A 140 11.23 -1.97 -18.66
C ILE A 140 10.34 -1.90 -19.91
N THR A 141 9.75 -0.72 -20.18
CA THR A 141 8.85 -0.45 -21.32
C THR A 141 9.48 -0.60 -22.72
N HIS A 142 10.79 -0.86 -22.80
CA HIS A 142 11.51 -1.03 -24.07
C HIS A 142 11.72 -2.48 -24.50
N VAL A 143 11.24 -3.47 -23.73
CA VAL A 143 11.36 -4.88 -24.09
C VAL A 143 10.23 -5.29 -25.03
N LYS A 144 10.53 -5.94 -26.16
CA LYS A 144 9.50 -6.43 -27.08
C LYS A 144 8.60 -7.47 -26.38
N ASN A 145 7.30 -7.43 -26.68
CA ASN A 145 6.27 -8.33 -26.14
C ASN A 145 6.01 -8.21 -24.63
N THR A 146 6.27 -7.05 -24.02
CA THR A 146 5.86 -6.79 -22.63
C THR A 146 4.53 -6.04 -22.55
N PRO A 147 3.76 -6.21 -21.46
CA PRO A 147 2.59 -5.39 -21.18
C PRO A 147 2.95 -3.89 -21.18
N SER A 148 2.00 -3.06 -21.60
CA SER A 148 2.08 -1.61 -21.39
C SER A 148 1.91 -1.29 -19.91
N VAL A 149 2.88 -0.59 -19.34
CA VAL A 149 2.83 -0.17 -17.94
C VAL A 149 1.95 1.08 -17.83
N LEU A 150 0.87 0.98 -17.06
CA LEU A 150 -0.03 2.08 -16.75
C LEU A 150 0.20 2.53 -15.31
N LYS A 151 0.59 3.79 -15.15
CA LYS A 151 0.76 4.43 -13.85
C LYS A 151 -0.58 5.02 -13.39
N VAL A 152 -0.97 4.72 -12.15
CA VAL A 152 -2.21 5.23 -11.53
C VAL A 152 -1.90 6.21 -10.41
#